data_AF-A0A975ITK4-F1
#
_entry.id   AF-A0A975ITK4-F1
#
_cell.length_a   1.000
_cell.length_b   1.000
_cell.length_c   1.000
_cell.angle_alpha   90.00
_cell.angle_beta   90.00
_cell.angle_gamma   90.00
#
_symmetry.space_group_name_H-M   'P 1'
#
loop_
_entity.id
_entity.type
_entity.pdbx_description
1 polymer ?
#
loop_
_entity_poly.entity_id
_entity_poly.type
_entity_poly.pdbx_seq_one_letter_code
_entity_poly.pdbx_strand_id
1 'polypeptide(L)'
;MNREPVLYARELIDRALAWPPEELAAAKRRWFQWHRRRSIVWEAYRRTCEEVERANADLRRSFMVRARSPSIPYPKRPPELEQFPPAELSCLPCGARTRAGTRCRLTTIYENGRCKFHGGASTGQRTDAGRERAIANLQLRWKARCEADPKPKRPSRAKRIEMLEAKLRAQLDAIEARSEPHEGARKVDLSTVAAIASPKAAVKGNHQ
;
A
#
# COMPACT_ATOMS: atom_id res chain seq x y z
N MET A 1 -0.52 -8.14 37.81
CA MET A 1 -0.28 -7.36 36.56
C MET A 1 0.76 -8.10 35.75
N ASN A 2 0.33 -8.87 34.75
CA ASN A 2 1.25 -9.55 33.84
C ASN A 2 1.94 -8.49 32.98
N ARG A 3 3.17 -8.10 33.34
CA ARG A 3 4.03 -7.37 32.42
C ARG A 3 4.43 -8.37 31.34
N GLU A 4 4.01 -8.10 30.10
CA GLU A 4 4.50 -8.89 28.97
C GLU A 4 6.04 -8.92 29.00
N PRO A 5 6.66 -10.07 28.70
CA PRO A 5 8.11 -10.16 28.67
C PRO A 5 8.65 -9.16 27.64
N VAL A 6 9.62 -8.35 28.05
CA VAL A 6 10.37 -7.48 27.13
C VAL A 6 11.15 -8.41 26.20
N LEU A 7 10.59 -8.73 25.04
CA LEU A 7 11.28 -9.54 24.05
C LEU A 7 12.58 -8.85 23.67
N TYR A 8 13.69 -9.59 23.78
CA TYR A 8 14.99 -9.04 23.43
C TYR A 8 15.00 -8.71 21.93
N ALA A 9 15.69 -7.65 21.51
CA ALA A 9 15.72 -7.23 20.10
C ALA A 9 16.09 -8.38 19.13
N ARG A 10 16.86 -9.36 19.60
CA ARG A 10 17.21 -10.56 18.84
C ARG A 10 16.04 -11.53 18.63
N GLU A 11 15.21 -11.76 19.64
CA GLU A 11 14.02 -12.63 19.53
C GLU A 11 12.99 -12.05 18.57
N LEU A 12 12.82 -10.73 18.58
CA LEU A 12 11.96 -10.03 17.62
C LEU A 12 12.46 -10.21 16.18
N ILE A 13 13.77 -10.12 15.97
CA ILE A 13 14.40 -10.34 14.66
C ILE A 13 14.22 -11.79 14.21
N ASP A 14 14.48 -12.75 15.09
CA ASP A 14 14.37 -14.17 14.75
C ASP A 14 12.91 -14.55 14.47
N ARG A 15 11.94 -14.03 15.23
CA ARG A 15 10.49 -14.15 14.92
C ARG A 15 10.15 -13.57 13.54
N ALA A 16 10.64 -12.37 13.23
CA ALA A 16 10.39 -11.72 11.95
C ALA A 16 11.08 -12.43 10.77
N LEU A 17 12.19 -13.12 11.00
CA LEU A 17 12.87 -13.94 9.98
C LEU A 17 12.22 -15.31 9.81
N ALA A 18 11.59 -15.83 10.86
CA ALA A 18 10.77 -17.04 10.82
C ALA A 18 9.44 -16.82 10.08
N TRP A 19 9.03 -15.55 9.86
CA TRP A 19 7.86 -15.25 9.04
C TRP A 19 7.97 -15.89 7.65
N PRO A 20 6.88 -16.50 7.17
CA PRO A 20 6.85 -17.01 5.82
C PRO A 20 7.04 -15.86 4.82
N PRO A 21 7.56 -16.13 3.60
CA PRO A 21 7.93 -15.11 2.63
C PRO A 21 6.85 -14.04 2.38
N GLU A 22 5.58 -14.45 2.37
CA GLU A 22 4.39 -13.64 2.15
C GLU A 22 4.11 -12.65 3.29
N GLU A 23 4.32 -13.06 4.54
CA GLU A 23 4.13 -12.19 5.72
C GLU A 23 5.22 -11.15 5.80
N LEU A 24 6.48 -11.56 5.56
CA LEU A 24 7.59 -10.60 5.47
C LEU A 24 7.37 -9.61 4.31
N ALA A 25 6.83 -10.08 3.18
CA ALA A 25 6.45 -9.20 2.08
C ALA A 25 5.30 -8.25 2.47
N ALA A 26 4.31 -8.72 3.25
CA ALA A 26 3.22 -7.89 3.75
C ALA A 26 3.70 -6.83 4.75
N ALA A 27 4.59 -7.19 5.66
CA ALA A 27 5.22 -6.24 6.58
C ALA A 27 6.03 -5.18 5.83
N LYS A 28 6.79 -5.57 4.80
CA LYS A 28 7.47 -4.63 3.91
C LYS A 28 6.49 -3.70 3.19
N ARG A 29 5.35 -4.20 2.69
CA ARG A 29 4.32 -3.34 2.09
C ARG A 29 3.80 -2.29 3.07
N ARG A 30 3.54 -2.67 4.32
CA ARG A 30 3.15 -1.74 5.39
C ARG A 30 4.25 -0.70 5.68
N TRP A 31 5.51 -1.12 5.74
CA TRP A 31 6.67 -0.21 5.86
C TRP A 31 6.70 0.84 4.75
N PHE A 32 6.56 0.41 3.49
CA PHE A 32 6.50 1.33 2.34
C PHE A 32 5.32 2.29 2.42
N GLN A 33 4.13 1.80 2.79
CA GLN A 33 2.92 2.63 2.93
C GLN A 33 3.10 3.69 4.02
N TRP A 34 3.67 3.31 5.17
CA TRP A 34 3.98 4.23 6.26
C TRP A 34 4.97 5.32 5.82
N HIS A 35 6.09 4.96 5.19
CA HIS A 35 7.06 5.95 4.68
C HIS A 35 6.43 6.89 3.65
N ARG A 36 5.59 6.37 2.74
CA ARG A 36 4.89 7.19 1.75
C ARG A 36 3.95 8.20 2.42
N ARG A 37 3.13 7.75 3.38
CA ARG A 37 2.21 8.62 4.13
C ARG A 37 2.98 9.69 4.91
N ARG A 38 4.03 9.29 5.62
CA ARG A 38 4.92 10.19 6.35
C ARG A 38 5.55 11.23 5.42
N SER A 39 6.01 10.85 4.24
CA SER A 39 6.61 11.77 3.26
C SER A 39 5.62 12.83 2.79
N ILE A 40 4.37 12.45 2.50
CA ILE A 40 3.30 13.38 2.09
C ILE A 40 3.05 14.41 3.20
N VAL A 41 2.91 13.96 4.45
CA VAL A 41 2.69 14.86 5.59
C VAL A 41 3.91 15.76 5.82
N TRP A 42 5.12 15.23 5.63
CA TRP A 42 6.36 15.98 5.77
C TRP A 42 6.48 17.08 4.71
N GLU A 43 6.14 16.79 3.45
CA GLU A 43 6.12 17.77 2.36
C GLU A 43 5.07 18.86 2.59
N ALA A 44 3.87 18.50 3.03
CA ALA A 44 2.83 19.48 3.38
C ALA A 44 3.29 20.40 4.52
N TYR A 45 3.82 19.81 5.61
CA TYR A 45 4.38 20.56 6.73
C TYR A 45 5.52 21.49 6.29
N ARG A 46 6.46 20.99 5.47
CA ARG A 46 7.57 21.80 4.94
C ARG A 46 7.07 23.01 4.16
N ARG A 47 6.07 22.84 3.28
CA ARG A 47 5.46 23.96 2.54
C ARG A 47 4.85 25.00 3.47
N THR A 48 4.14 24.58 4.51
CA THR A 48 3.57 25.52 5.49
C THR A 48 4.66 26.28 6.25
N CYS A 49 5.78 25.64 6.58
CA CYS A 49 6.93 26.33 7.18
C CYS A 49 7.58 27.33 6.21
N GLU A 50 7.75 26.96 4.94
CA GLU A 50 8.28 27.84 3.89
C GLU A 50 7.37 29.06 3.64
N GLU A 51 6.05 28.91 3.76
CA GLU A 51 5.08 30.01 3.70
C GLU A 51 5.23 30.96 4.89
N VAL A 52 5.34 30.42 6.11
CA VAL A 52 5.60 31.21 7.32
C VAL A 52 6.94 31.93 7.22
N GLU A 53 7.97 31.30 6.65
CA GLU A 53 9.27 31.93 6.41
C GLU A 53 9.19 33.11 5.44
N ARG A 54 8.48 32.94 4.33
CA ARG A 54 8.24 34.03 3.36
C ARG A 54 7.48 35.18 4.02
N ALA A 55 6.40 34.89 4.72
CA ALA A 55 5.60 35.93 5.38
C ALA A 55 6.39 36.64 6.49
N ASN A 56 7.20 35.91 7.27
CA ASN A 56 8.11 36.51 8.24
C ASN A 56 9.21 37.36 7.59
N ALA A 57 9.72 36.95 6.42
CA ALA A 57 10.67 37.75 5.65
C ALA A 57 10.03 39.05 5.16
N ASP A 58 8.77 39.01 4.72
CA ASP A 58 7.99 40.20 4.34
C ASP A 58 7.78 41.13 5.53
N LEU A 59 7.37 40.60 6.70
CA LEU A 59 7.23 41.39 7.93
C LEU A 59 8.56 42.04 8.33
N ARG A 60 9.67 41.31 8.25
CA ARG A 60 11.02 41.87 8.53
C ARG A 60 11.38 43.00 7.58
N ARG A 61 11.05 42.87 6.30
CA ARG A 61 11.26 43.93 5.29
C ARG A 61 10.40 45.16 5.56
N SER A 62 9.10 44.97 5.82
CA SER A 62 8.15 46.06 6.00
C SER A 62 8.33 46.84 7.30
N PHE A 63 8.74 46.18 8.39
CA PHE A 63 8.77 46.80 9.72
C PHE A 63 10.15 47.30 10.19
N MET A 64 11.18 47.35 9.32
CA MET A 64 12.57 47.79 9.62
C MET A 64 13.03 47.51 11.07
N VAL A 65 13.49 46.28 11.31
CA VAL A 65 14.27 45.83 12.51
C VAL A 65 13.96 46.59 13.82
N ARG A 66 12.69 46.68 14.23
CA ARG A 66 12.36 47.00 15.63
C ARG A 66 12.44 45.72 16.45
N ALA A 67 12.95 45.81 17.68
CA ALA A 67 13.14 44.67 18.59
C ALA A 67 11.85 43.88 18.92
N ARG A 68 10.67 44.37 18.49
CA ARG A 68 9.34 43.76 18.65
C ARG A 68 8.57 43.64 17.33
N SER A 69 9.26 43.46 16.20
CA SER A 69 8.55 43.22 14.93
C SER A 69 7.60 42.01 15.06
N PRO A 70 6.37 42.09 14.53
CA PRO A 70 5.45 40.96 14.51
C PRO A 70 6.11 39.76 13.83
N SER A 71 5.95 38.58 14.40
CA SER A 71 6.34 37.31 13.77
C SER A 71 5.16 36.37 13.73
N ILE A 72 5.00 35.71 12.59
CA ILE A 72 4.06 34.61 12.43
C ILE A 72 4.72 33.37 13.04
N PRO A 73 4.10 32.72 14.03
CA PRO A 73 4.64 31.51 14.62
C PRO A 73 4.63 30.37 13.60
N TYR A 74 5.65 29.51 13.65
CA TYR A 74 5.66 28.29 12.86
C TYR A 74 4.53 27.35 13.28
N PRO A 75 3.93 26.60 12.34
CA PRO A 75 2.93 25.61 12.68
C PRO A 75 3.53 24.54 13.59
N LYS A 76 2.72 24.00 14.49
CA LYS A 76 3.13 22.82 15.27
C LYS A 76 3.36 21.65 14.33
N ARG A 77 4.40 20.85 14.61
CA ARG A 77 4.67 19.64 13.85
C ARG A 77 3.46 18.69 13.93
N PRO A 78 2.97 18.17 12.80
CA PRO A 78 1.93 17.15 12.81
C PRO A 78 2.32 15.92 13.65
N PRO A 79 1.43 15.40 14.51
CA PRO A 79 1.70 14.20 15.31
C PRO A 79 2.08 12.97 14.48
N GLU A 80 1.58 12.86 13.25
CA GLU A 80 1.91 11.79 12.29
C GLU A 80 3.41 11.75 11.93
N LEU A 81 4.13 12.87 12.06
CA LEU A 81 5.58 12.93 11.81
C LEU A 81 6.41 12.56 13.04
N GLU A 82 5.79 12.59 14.22
CA GLU A 82 6.39 12.24 15.50
C GLU A 82 6.17 10.76 15.84
N GLN A 83 5.16 10.14 15.24
CA GLN A 83 4.91 8.70 15.36
C GLN A 83 6.06 7.91 14.72
N PHE A 84 6.76 7.13 15.54
CA PHE A 84 7.66 6.07 15.06
C PHE A 84 6.88 5.07 14.19
N PRO A 85 7.55 4.30 13.31
CA PRO A 85 6.87 3.19 12.64
C PRO A 85 6.20 2.30 13.69
N PRO A 86 5.03 1.71 13.37
CA PRO A 86 4.35 0.78 14.26
C PRO A 86 5.34 -0.20 14.91
N ALA A 87 5.19 -0.50 16.20
CA ALA A 87 6.17 -1.29 16.96
C ALA A 87 6.51 -2.63 16.27
N GLU A 88 5.53 -3.26 15.63
CA GLU A 88 5.67 -4.47 14.81
C GLU A 88 6.61 -4.34 13.60
N LEU A 89 6.87 -3.12 13.13
CA LEU A 89 7.77 -2.81 12.02
C LEU A 89 9.13 -2.24 12.48
N SER A 90 9.27 -1.90 13.77
CA SER A 90 10.50 -1.28 14.30
C SER A 90 11.74 -2.18 14.19
N CYS A 91 11.57 -3.50 14.21
CA CYS A 91 12.63 -4.50 14.03
C CYS A 91 12.52 -5.26 12.71
N LEU A 92 11.90 -4.67 11.68
CA LEU A 92 11.71 -5.33 10.39
C LEU A 92 13.08 -5.68 9.75
N PRO A 93 13.39 -6.96 9.51
CA PRO A 93 14.69 -7.35 8.93
C PRO A 93 14.74 -7.09 7.43
N CYS A 94 15.94 -6.82 6.92
CA CYS A 94 16.17 -6.68 5.48
C CYS A 94 15.72 -7.92 4.69
N GLY A 95 15.93 -9.13 5.21
CA GLY A 95 15.39 -10.38 4.66
C GLY A 95 15.87 -10.75 3.25
N ALA A 96 16.83 -10.02 2.67
CA ALA A 96 17.43 -10.37 1.38
C ALA A 96 18.28 -11.65 1.50
N ARG A 97 18.36 -12.44 0.44
CA ARG A 97 19.23 -13.63 0.41
C ARG A 97 20.69 -13.18 0.38
N THR A 98 21.45 -13.62 1.38
CA THR A 98 22.89 -13.38 1.48
C THR A 98 23.67 -14.34 0.58
N ARG A 99 24.98 -14.11 0.42
CA ARG A 99 25.87 -15.03 -0.30
C ARG A 99 25.92 -16.43 0.33
N ALA A 100 25.71 -16.53 1.64
CA ALA A 100 25.64 -17.79 2.39
C ALA A 100 24.28 -18.50 2.25
N GLY A 101 23.36 -18.00 1.42
CA GLY A 101 22.04 -18.58 1.22
C GLY A 101 21.00 -18.26 2.31
N THR A 102 21.42 -17.72 3.45
CA THR A 102 20.54 -17.33 4.56
C THR A 102 19.92 -15.95 4.34
N ARG A 103 18.84 -15.63 5.07
CA ARG A 103 18.19 -14.31 5.04
C ARG A 103 18.98 -13.28 5.84
N CYS A 104 19.08 -12.05 5.33
CA CYS A 104 19.75 -10.94 5.99
C CYS A 104 19.00 -10.51 7.26
N ARG A 105 19.70 -10.52 8.39
CA ARG A 105 19.18 -10.17 9.72
C ARG A 105 19.24 -8.67 10.06
N LEU A 106 19.84 -7.84 9.21
CA LEU A 106 20.05 -6.42 9.54
C LEU A 106 18.70 -5.68 9.57
N THR A 107 18.43 -5.00 10.69
CA THR A 107 17.21 -4.20 10.93
C THR A 107 17.38 -2.73 10.64
N THR A 108 18.62 -2.26 10.42
CA THR A 108 18.89 -0.93 9.88
C THR A 108 18.52 -0.92 8.40
N ILE A 109 17.22 -0.77 8.13
CA ILE A 109 16.61 -0.74 6.81
C ILE A 109 16.25 0.69 6.42
N TYR A 110 16.36 0.97 5.12
CA TYR A 110 15.96 2.24 4.52
C TYR A 110 14.48 2.19 4.14
N GLU A 111 13.95 3.30 3.63
CA GLU A 111 12.54 3.42 3.20
C GLU A 111 12.14 2.35 2.19
N ASN A 112 13.10 1.84 1.41
CA ASN A 112 12.90 0.75 0.46
C ASN A 112 12.83 -0.67 1.08
N GLY A 113 12.83 -0.77 2.40
CA GLY A 113 12.75 -2.03 3.15
C GLY A 113 14.01 -2.90 3.04
N ARG A 114 15.15 -2.33 2.63
CA ARG A 114 16.45 -3.04 2.49
C ARG A 114 17.54 -2.31 3.25
N CYS A 115 18.57 -3.05 3.66
CA CYS A 115 19.73 -2.48 4.35
C CYS A 115 20.79 -1.97 3.39
N LYS A 116 21.80 -1.24 3.90
CA LYS A 116 22.90 -0.66 3.09
C LYS A 116 23.60 -1.69 2.18
N PHE A 117 23.76 -2.93 2.63
CA PHE A 117 24.45 -3.99 1.89
C PHE A 117 23.60 -4.63 0.79
N HIS A 118 22.28 -4.46 0.84
CA HIS A 118 21.34 -5.05 -0.11
C HIS A 118 20.60 -3.97 -0.91
N GLY A 119 21.25 -2.82 -1.14
CA GLY A 119 20.70 -1.74 -1.97
C GLY A 119 19.78 -0.76 -1.23
N GLY A 120 19.75 -0.80 0.11
CA GLY A 120 18.99 0.13 0.94
C GLY A 120 19.33 1.59 0.67
N ALA A 121 20.62 1.89 0.62
CA ALA A 121 21.15 3.21 0.29
C ALA A 121 21.27 3.47 -1.22
N SER A 122 20.90 2.51 -2.08
CA SER A 122 21.03 2.68 -3.52
C SER A 122 19.94 3.61 -4.02
N THR A 123 20.36 4.68 -4.70
CA THR A 123 19.46 5.66 -5.31
C THR A 123 19.11 5.33 -6.76
N GLY A 124 19.58 4.18 -7.26
CA GLY A 124 19.49 3.82 -8.67
C GLY A 124 20.37 4.69 -9.58
N GLN A 125 20.13 4.54 -10.87
CA GLN A 125 20.87 5.10 -11.99
C GLN A 125 20.29 6.48 -12.28
N ARG A 126 21.07 7.54 -12.00
CA ARG A 126 20.60 8.91 -12.17
C ARG A 126 20.75 9.44 -13.60
N THR A 127 21.66 8.86 -14.39
CA THR A 127 21.92 9.28 -15.77
C THR A 127 21.16 8.44 -16.78
N ASP A 128 20.83 9.01 -17.94
CA ASP A 128 20.10 8.32 -19.01
C ASP A 128 20.88 7.11 -19.53
N ALA A 129 22.17 7.30 -19.87
CA ALA A 129 23.07 6.20 -20.24
C ALA A 129 23.17 5.12 -19.15
N GLY A 130 23.09 5.50 -17.86
CA GLY A 130 23.04 4.56 -16.75
C GLY A 130 21.76 3.73 -16.75
N ARG A 131 20.61 4.36 -17.01
CA ARG A 131 19.31 3.69 -17.11
C ARG A 131 19.24 2.76 -18.33
N GLU A 132 19.74 3.20 -19.48
CA GLU A 132 19.80 2.38 -20.70
C GLU A 132 20.61 1.11 -20.49
N ARG A 133 21.81 1.22 -19.89
CA ARG A 133 22.62 0.04 -19.55
C ARG A 133 21.90 -0.90 -18.58
N ALA A 134 21.20 -0.35 -17.58
CA ALA A 134 20.43 -1.16 -16.65
C ALA A 134 19.28 -1.90 -17.35
N ILE A 135 18.56 -1.23 -18.25
CA ILE A 135 17.48 -1.82 -19.06
C ILE A 135 18.04 -2.91 -19.96
N ALA A 136 19.14 -2.66 -20.69
CA ALA A 136 19.78 -3.65 -21.54
C ALA A 136 20.17 -4.91 -20.76
N ASN A 137 20.78 -4.74 -19.58
CA ASN A 137 21.12 -5.87 -18.71
C ASN A 137 19.89 -6.64 -18.22
N LEU A 138 18.79 -5.95 -17.89
CA LEU A 138 17.54 -6.59 -17.50
C LEU A 138 16.93 -7.39 -18.66
N GLN A 139 16.97 -6.87 -19.89
CA GLN A 139 16.49 -7.56 -21.10
C GLN A 139 17.29 -8.84 -21.34
N LEU A 140 18.63 -8.78 -21.26
CA LEU A 140 19.50 -9.94 -21.40
C LEU A 140 19.18 -11.03 -20.36
N ARG A 141 19.06 -10.65 -19.09
CA ARG A 141 18.70 -11.60 -18.01
C ARG A 141 17.29 -12.15 -18.16
N TRP A 142 16.35 -11.34 -18.64
CA TRP A 142 14.98 -11.78 -18.91
C TRP A 142 14.97 -12.83 -20.02
N LYS A 143 15.67 -12.56 -21.13
CA LYS A 143 15.80 -13.49 -22.26
C LYS A 143 16.41 -14.82 -21.82
N ALA A 144 17.55 -14.79 -21.14
CA ALA A 144 18.21 -16.01 -20.63
C ALA A 144 17.31 -16.81 -19.68
N ARG A 145 16.52 -16.14 -18.82
CA ARG A 145 15.55 -16.84 -17.95
C ARG A 145 14.39 -17.45 -18.74
N CYS A 146 13.86 -16.75 -19.74
CA CYS A 146 12.81 -17.29 -20.60
C CYS A 146 13.29 -18.46 -21.47
N GLU A 147 14.56 -18.48 -21.84
CA GLU A 147 15.18 -19.62 -22.53
C GLU A 147 15.36 -20.81 -21.58
N ALA A 148 15.80 -20.58 -20.34
CA ALA A 148 15.99 -21.62 -19.34
C ALA A 148 14.68 -22.20 -18.77
N ASP A 149 13.65 -21.36 -18.60
CA ASP A 149 12.32 -21.73 -18.09
C ASP A 149 11.23 -21.03 -18.95
N PRO A 150 10.90 -21.60 -20.13
CA PRO A 150 9.95 -21.01 -21.06
C PRO A 150 8.53 -21.06 -20.50
N LYS A 151 8.09 -19.93 -19.93
CA LYS A 151 6.71 -19.79 -19.46
C LYS A 151 5.72 -19.83 -20.62
N PRO A 152 4.52 -20.43 -20.43
CA PRO A 152 3.50 -20.44 -21.47
C PRO A 152 3.08 -19.01 -21.82
N LYS A 153 2.90 -18.75 -23.12
CA LYS A 153 2.40 -17.45 -23.59
C LYS A 153 1.00 -17.24 -22.99
N ARG A 154 0.81 -16.09 -22.33
CA ARG A 154 -0.50 -15.70 -21.81
C ARG A 154 -1.46 -15.54 -23.00
N PRO A 155 -2.70 -16.06 -22.95
CA PRO A 155 -3.63 -15.88 -24.06
C PRO A 155 -3.87 -14.39 -24.32
N SER A 156 -4.17 -14.06 -25.58
CA SER A 156 -4.50 -12.68 -25.96
C SER A 156 -5.66 -12.16 -25.11
N ARG A 157 -5.79 -10.85 -24.97
CA ARG A 157 -6.90 -10.24 -24.22
C ARG A 157 -8.26 -10.75 -24.75
N ALA A 158 -8.41 -10.85 -26.07
CA ALA A 158 -9.59 -11.42 -26.72
C ALA A 158 -9.83 -12.88 -26.30
N LYS A 159 -8.79 -13.73 -26.36
CA LYS A 159 -8.91 -15.14 -25.97
C LYS A 159 -9.24 -15.32 -24.50
N ARG A 160 -8.73 -14.44 -23.62
CA ARG A 160 -9.08 -14.43 -22.20
C ARG A 160 -10.55 -14.06 -21.97
N ILE A 161 -11.07 -13.09 -22.73
CA ILE A 161 -12.49 -12.70 -22.66
C ILE A 161 -13.36 -13.88 -23.09
N GLU A 162 -13.05 -14.49 -24.24
CA GLU A 162 -13.75 -15.67 -24.75
C GLU A 162 -13.77 -16.82 -23.71
N MET A 163 -12.64 -17.10 -23.07
CA MET A 163 -12.55 -18.11 -22.00
C MET A 163 -13.39 -17.76 -20.77
N LEU A 164 -13.44 -16.48 -20.39
CA LEU A 164 -14.26 -16.02 -19.26
C LEU A 164 -15.75 -16.10 -19.57
N GLU A 165 -16.15 -15.72 -20.78
CA GLU A 165 -17.54 -15.84 -21.26
C GLU A 165 -17.97 -17.30 -21.34
N ALA A 166 -17.10 -18.20 -21.80
CA ALA A 166 -17.36 -19.64 -21.79
C ALA A 166 -17.51 -20.18 -20.36
N LYS A 167 -16.64 -19.74 -19.43
CA LYS A 167 -16.72 -20.12 -18.02
C LYS A 167 -18.01 -19.63 -17.37
N LEU A 168 -18.43 -18.40 -17.67
CA LEU A 168 -19.68 -17.84 -17.17
C LEU A 168 -20.89 -18.60 -17.72
N ARG A 169 -20.90 -18.92 -19.02
CA ARG A 169 -21.95 -19.76 -19.63
C ARG A 169 -22.06 -21.12 -18.96
N ALA A 170 -20.96 -21.84 -18.81
CA ALA A 170 -20.95 -23.12 -18.11
C ALA A 170 -21.44 -23.02 -16.65
N GLN A 171 -21.18 -21.89 -15.97
CA GLN A 171 -21.72 -21.64 -14.63
C GLN A 171 -23.24 -21.46 -14.65
N LEU A 172 -23.78 -20.73 -15.63
CA LEU A 172 -25.22 -20.55 -15.82
C LEU A 172 -25.89 -21.89 -16.14
N ASP A 173 -25.38 -22.65 -17.11
CA ASP A 173 -25.91 -23.96 -17.47
C ASP A 173 -25.94 -24.91 -16.26
N ALA A 174 -24.90 -24.86 -15.42
CA ALA A 174 -24.85 -25.67 -14.20
C ALA A 174 -25.83 -25.18 -13.13
N ILE A 175 -26.17 -23.88 -13.08
CA ILE A 175 -27.24 -23.36 -12.22
C ILE A 175 -28.58 -23.84 -12.74
N GLU A 176 -28.83 -23.74 -14.04
CA GLU A 176 -30.08 -24.18 -14.68
C GLU A 176 -30.29 -25.69 -14.54
N ALA A 177 -29.24 -26.50 -14.69
CA ALA A 177 -29.33 -27.95 -14.47
C ALA A 177 -29.54 -28.33 -13.00
N ARG A 178 -29.09 -27.48 -12.05
CA ARG A 178 -29.33 -27.66 -10.61
C ARG A 178 -30.69 -27.13 -10.16
N SER A 179 -31.25 -26.16 -10.88
CA SER A 179 -32.64 -25.81 -10.67
C SER A 179 -33.46 -26.97 -11.22
N GLU A 180 -33.92 -27.86 -10.34
CA GLU A 180 -35.00 -28.75 -10.71
C GLU A 180 -36.12 -27.91 -11.34
N PRO A 181 -36.80 -28.42 -12.38
CA PRO A 181 -38.07 -27.84 -12.78
C PRO A 181 -38.93 -27.86 -11.52
N HIS A 182 -39.19 -26.69 -10.98
CA HIS A 182 -40.05 -26.53 -9.83
C HIS A 182 -41.46 -26.88 -10.30
N GLU A 183 -41.77 -28.18 -10.30
CA GLU A 183 -43.10 -28.77 -10.29
C GLU A 183 -43.80 -28.30 -9.02
N GLY A 184 -44.20 -27.03 -9.02
CA GLY A 184 -44.64 -26.35 -7.81
C GLY A 184 -44.09 -24.94 -7.62
N ALA A 185 -43.55 -24.26 -8.64
CA ALA A 185 -43.61 -22.79 -8.63
C ALA A 185 -45.08 -22.42 -8.61
N ARG A 186 -45.62 -22.28 -7.39
CA ARG A 186 -46.88 -21.62 -7.11
C ARG A 186 -46.78 -20.32 -7.90
N LYS A 187 -47.58 -20.19 -8.96
CA LYS A 187 -47.67 -18.93 -9.70
C LYS A 187 -47.84 -17.87 -8.62
N VAL A 188 -46.81 -17.07 -8.39
CA VAL A 188 -46.93 -15.96 -7.46
C VAL A 188 -47.94 -15.08 -8.14
N ASP A 189 -49.15 -15.05 -7.59
CA ASP A 189 -50.14 -14.12 -8.10
C ASP A 189 -49.56 -12.72 -7.87
N LEU A 190 -49.19 -12.07 -8.98
CA LEU A 190 -48.60 -10.73 -8.95
C LEU A 190 -49.57 -9.73 -8.30
N SER A 191 -50.87 -10.06 -8.17
CA SER A 191 -51.84 -9.30 -7.37
C SER A 191 -51.46 -9.25 -5.87
N THR A 192 -50.83 -10.30 -5.33
CA THR A 192 -50.43 -10.39 -3.92
C THR A 192 -49.12 -9.63 -3.66
N VAL A 193 -48.22 -9.60 -4.64
CA VAL A 193 -46.97 -8.80 -4.56
C VAL A 193 -47.25 -7.30 -4.70
N ALA A 194 -48.24 -6.93 -5.52
CA ALA A 194 -48.73 -5.56 -5.62
C ALA A 194 -49.33 -5.01 -4.31
N ALA A 195 -49.84 -5.88 -3.43
CA ALA A 195 -50.36 -5.48 -2.12
C ALA A 195 -49.25 -5.13 -1.11
N ILE A 196 -48.07 -5.73 -1.23
CA ILE A 196 -46.92 -5.44 -0.35
C ILE A 196 -46.19 -4.17 -0.82
N ALA A 197 -46.24 -3.87 -2.11
CA ALA A 197 -45.68 -2.65 -2.70
C ALA A 197 -46.71 -1.50 -2.75
N SER A 198 -47.34 -1.16 -1.63
CA SER A 198 -48.00 0.15 -1.47
C SER A 198 -47.25 0.99 -0.42
N PRO A 199 -46.35 1.90 -0.83
CA PRO A 199 -45.74 2.85 0.08
C PRO A 199 -46.71 4.03 0.27
N LYS A 200 -47.60 3.98 1.26
CA LYS A 200 -48.27 5.19 1.75
C LYS A 200 -48.44 5.15 3.28
N ALA A 201 -47.40 5.58 3.98
CA ALA A 201 -47.55 6.25 5.25
C ALA A 201 -46.54 7.40 5.33
N ALA A 202 -47.07 8.59 5.09
CA ALA A 202 -46.55 9.93 5.36
C ALA A 202 -45.34 10.02 6.31
N VAL A 203 -44.16 10.34 5.76
CA VAL A 203 -43.15 11.09 6.50
C VAL A 203 -43.61 12.55 6.51
N LYS A 204 -44.31 12.96 7.57
CA LYS A 204 -44.47 14.38 7.89
C LYS A 204 -43.08 14.89 8.28
N GLY A 205 -42.55 15.83 7.50
CA GLY A 205 -41.34 16.54 7.86
C GLY A 205 -41.53 17.31 9.15
N ASN A 206 -40.63 17.09 10.11
CA ASN A 206 -40.37 18.06 11.17
C ASN A 206 -39.07 18.79 10.80
N HIS A 207 -39.22 20.01 10.32
CA HIS A 207 -38.24 21.06 10.55
C HIS A 207 -38.63 21.77 11.84
N GLN A 208 -37.83 21.57 12.88
CA GLN A 208 -37.55 22.56 13.92
C GLN A 208 -36.09 22.37 14.33
#